data_AF-A0A1H4ER15-F1
#
_entry.id   AF-A0A1H4ER15-F1
#
_cell.length_a   1.000
_cell.length_b   1.000
_cell.length_c   1.000
_cell.angle_alpha   90.00
_cell.angle_beta   90.00
_cell.angle_gamma   90.00
#
_symmetry.space_group_name_H-M   'P 1'
#
loop_
_entity.id
_entity.type
_entity.pdbx_description
1 polymer ?
#
loop_
_entity_poly.entity_id
_entity_poly.type
_entity_poly.pdbx_seq_one_letter_code
_entity_poly.pdbx_strand_id
1 'polypeptide(L)'
;MDIRKQDWKLFREKVPEWQELYMEKLLKQYIALLSDESSYASKRFWKLDEKIKKDKRTPGVQLQLDKSEMEIDTAHLIMDGAITLDDLSDFSKEFQDTVNSLIERFN
;
A
#
# COMPACT_ATOMS: atom_id res chain seq x y z
N MET A 1 -21.14 0.74 -20.44
CA MET A 1 -20.63 0.10 -19.21
C MET A 1 -20.50 1.19 -18.17
N ASP A 2 -20.83 0.93 -16.91
CA ASP A 2 -20.68 1.89 -15.82
C ASP A 2 -19.18 2.01 -15.49
N ILE A 3 -18.57 3.18 -15.72
CA ILE A 3 -17.12 3.42 -15.58
C ILE A 3 -16.65 2.99 -14.18
N ARG A 4 -17.43 3.34 -13.15
CA ARG A 4 -17.12 2.98 -11.76
C ARG A 4 -17.18 1.47 -11.50
N LYS A 5 -17.90 0.68 -12.32
CA LYS A 5 -17.86 -0.79 -12.25
C LYS A 5 -16.60 -1.35 -12.91
N GLN A 6 -16.06 -0.69 -13.94
CA GLN A 6 -14.82 -1.09 -14.58
C GLN A 6 -13.62 -0.82 -13.65
N ASP A 7 -13.55 0.39 -13.07
CA ASP A 7 -12.50 0.74 -12.10
C ASP A 7 -12.52 -0.20 -10.89
N TRP A 8 -13.71 -0.51 -10.34
CA TRP A 8 -13.84 -1.49 -9.26
C TRP A 8 -13.38 -2.90 -9.62
N LYS A 9 -13.58 -3.31 -10.87
CA LYS A 9 -13.07 -4.61 -11.32
C LYS A 9 -11.54 -4.59 -11.38
N LEU A 10 -10.97 -3.56 -12.01
CA LEU A 10 -9.53 -3.41 -12.16
C LEU A 10 -8.82 -3.31 -10.80
N PHE A 11 -9.36 -2.52 -9.87
CA PHE A 11 -8.85 -2.40 -8.51
C PHE A 11 -8.71 -3.77 -7.83
N ARG A 12 -9.77 -4.57 -7.83
CA ARG A 12 -9.74 -5.91 -7.22
C ARG A 12 -8.76 -6.86 -7.89
N GLU A 13 -8.54 -6.71 -9.20
CA GLU A 13 -7.57 -7.52 -9.94
C GLU A 13 -6.12 -7.10 -9.62
N LYS A 14 -5.88 -5.81 -9.38
CA LYS A 14 -4.54 -5.24 -9.10
C LYS A 14 -4.10 -5.37 -7.64
N VAL A 15 -5.02 -5.28 -6.67
CA VAL A 15 -4.70 -5.30 -5.23
C VAL A 15 -3.78 -6.46 -4.82
N PRO A 16 -4.02 -7.73 -5.23
CA PRO A 16 -3.13 -8.83 -4.84
C PRO A 16 -1.69 -8.66 -5.33
N GLU A 17 -1.51 -8.17 -6.57
CA GLU A 17 -0.19 -7.90 -7.15
C GLU A 17 0.54 -6.79 -6.39
N TRP A 18 -0.18 -5.70 -6.10
CA TRP A 18 0.35 -4.57 -5.33
C TRP A 18 0.75 -4.97 -3.91
N GLN A 19 -0.07 -5.77 -3.24
CA GLN A 19 0.23 -6.26 -1.89
C GLN A 19 1.48 -7.16 -1.89
N GLU A 20 1.63 -8.05 -2.87
CA GLU A 20 2.80 -8.92 -2.97
C GLU A 20 4.10 -8.13 -3.18
N LEU A 21 4.09 -7.18 -4.14
CA LEU A 21 5.24 -6.32 -4.40
C LEU A 21 5.63 -5.46 -3.19
N TYR A 22 4.63 -4.96 -2.46
CA TYR A 22 4.87 -4.21 -1.23
C TYR A 22 5.42 -5.09 -0.11
N MET A 23 4.86 -6.29 0.10
CA MET A 23 5.37 -7.22 1.10
C MET A 23 6.81 -7.65 0.80
N GLU A 24 7.17 -7.85 -0.47
CA GLU A 24 8.57 -8.12 -0.88
C GLU A 24 9.51 -6.95 -0.52
N LYS A 25 9.07 -5.70 -0.68
CA LYS A 25 9.80 -4.51 -0.23
C LYS A 25 9.97 -4.51 1.30
N LEU A 26 8.93 -4.87 2.06
CA LEU A 26 9.00 -4.96 3.52
C LEU A 26 9.96 -6.06 3.97
N LEU A 27 9.93 -7.24 3.35
CA LEU A 27 10.85 -8.34 3.64
C LEU A 27 12.31 -7.90 3.50
N LYS A 28 12.65 -7.17 2.41
CA LYS A 28 13.99 -6.59 2.21
C LYS A 28 14.38 -5.62 3.33
N GLN A 29 13.45 -4.77 3.78
CA GLN A 29 13.69 -3.87 4.90
C GLN A 29 13.91 -4.61 6.22
N TYR A 30 13.15 -5.67 6.47
CA TYR A 30 13.31 -6.51 7.67
C TYR A 30 14.66 -7.21 7.69
N ILE A 31 15.08 -7.78 6.55
CA ILE A 31 16.41 -8.39 6.40
C ILE A 31 17.49 -7.36 6.71
N ALA A 32 17.44 -6.17 6.09
CA ALA A 32 18.42 -5.12 6.34
C ALA A 32 18.49 -4.70 7.82
N LEU A 33 17.34 -4.57 8.49
CA LEU A 33 17.26 -4.25 9.91
C LEU A 33 17.84 -5.36 10.80
N LEU A 34 17.58 -6.61 10.45
CA LEU A 34 18.09 -7.77 11.19
C LEU A 34 19.59 -7.99 10.96
N SER A 35 20.12 -7.63 9.79
CA SER A 35 21.53 -7.78 9.43
C SER A 35 22.43 -6.67 10.00
N ASP A 36 21.90 -5.67 10.71
CA ASP A 36 22.69 -4.61 11.35
C ASP A 36 23.48 -5.13 12.57
N GLU A 37 24.68 -5.64 12.33
CA GLU A 37 25.58 -6.17 13.37
C GLU A 37 26.12 -5.09 14.32
N SER A 38 26.00 -3.80 13.97
CA SER A 38 26.39 -2.70 14.86
C SER A 38 25.41 -2.51 16.04
N SER A 39 24.25 -3.16 16.01
CA SER A 39 23.19 -3.07 17.01
C SER A 39 23.00 -4.39 17.80
N TYR A 40 22.77 -4.25 19.11
CA TYR A 40 22.44 -5.38 19.99
C TYR A 40 21.25 -6.19 19.47
N ALA A 41 21.28 -7.51 19.66
CA ALA A 41 20.22 -8.42 19.22
C ALA A 41 18.84 -8.04 19.79
N SER A 42 18.77 -7.66 21.07
CA SER A 42 17.53 -7.21 21.71
C SER A 42 16.95 -5.96 21.05
N LYS A 43 17.81 -5.01 20.65
CA LYS A 43 17.39 -3.78 19.98
C LYS A 43 16.86 -4.06 18.58
N ARG A 44 17.51 -4.96 17.82
CA ARG A 44 17.02 -5.41 16.50
C ARG A 44 15.67 -6.12 16.63
N PHE A 45 15.53 -7.03 17.60
CA PHE A 45 14.30 -7.77 17.86
C PHE A 45 13.10 -6.86 18.13
N TRP A 46 13.23 -5.94 19.11
CA TRP A 46 12.11 -5.05 19.46
C TRP A 46 11.77 -4.06 18.35
N LYS A 47 12.78 -3.54 17.63
CA LYS A 47 12.53 -2.70 16.46
C LYS A 47 11.76 -3.44 15.36
N LEU A 48 12.09 -4.72 15.12
CA LEU A 48 11.36 -5.52 14.14
C LEU A 48 9.91 -5.75 14.57
N ASP A 49 9.67 -6.12 15.83
CA ASP A 49 8.32 -6.32 16.38
C ASP A 49 7.46 -5.05 16.23
N GLU A 50 8.00 -3.89 16.61
CA GLU A 50 7.33 -2.60 16.42
C GLU A 50 7.03 -2.30 14.95
N LYS A 51 7.99 -2.58 14.05
CA LYS A 51 7.83 -2.35 12.62
C LYS A 51 6.76 -3.25 12.02
N ILE A 52 6.79 -4.57 12.27
CA ILE A 52 5.76 -5.52 11.80
C ILE A 52 4.38 -5.12 12.31
N LYS A 53 4.25 -4.68 13.58
CA LYS A 53 2.98 -4.23 14.15
C LYS A 53 2.39 -3.02 13.44
N LYS A 54 3.22 -2.14 12.90
CA LYS A 54 2.80 -0.99 12.08
C LYS A 54 2.46 -1.43 10.66
N ASP A 55 3.40 -2.13 10.02
CA ASP A 55 3.30 -2.51 8.61
C ASP A 55 2.08 -3.40 8.35
N LYS A 56 1.72 -4.32 9.26
CA LYS A 56 0.54 -5.19 9.12
C LYS A 56 -0.80 -4.45 9.05
N ARG A 57 -0.85 -3.18 9.48
CA ARG A 57 -2.06 -2.35 9.47
C ARG A 57 -2.19 -1.50 8.22
N THR A 58 -1.20 -1.52 7.33
CA THR A 58 -1.23 -0.78 6.07
C THR A 58 -2.05 -1.53 5.02
N PRO A 59 -2.78 -0.83 4.13
CA PRO A 59 -3.49 -1.45 2.99
C PRO A 59 -2.61 -2.33 2.11
N GLY A 60 -1.31 -2.02 2.02
CA GLY A 60 -0.33 -2.83 1.30
C GLY A 60 -0.09 -4.22 1.90
N VAL A 61 -0.53 -4.49 3.13
CA VAL A 61 -0.47 -5.82 3.77
C VAL A 61 -1.85 -6.39 4.02
N GLN A 62 -2.77 -5.56 4.52
CA GLN A 62 -4.12 -6.00 4.87
C GLN A 62 -5.13 -4.95 4.42
N LEU A 63 -5.99 -5.35 3.48
CA LEU A 63 -7.04 -4.50 2.94
C LEU A 63 -8.36 -5.24 2.90
N GLN A 64 -9.42 -4.61 3.41
CA GLN A 64 -10.77 -5.10 3.25
C GLN A 64 -11.38 -4.41 2.02
N LEU A 65 -11.67 -5.20 0.99
CA LEU A 65 -12.22 -4.67 -0.26
C LEU A 65 -13.65 -4.14 -0.06
N ASP A 66 -13.81 -2.82 -0.12
CA ASP A 66 -15.09 -2.13 -0.21
C ASP A 66 -15.10 -1.20 -1.42
N LYS A 67 -16.19 -1.24 -2.20
CA LYS A 67 -16.34 -0.38 -3.38
C LYS A 67 -16.49 1.10 -3.01
N SER A 68 -17.04 1.43 -1.82
CA SER A 68 -17.15 2.83 -1.40
C SER A 68 -15.82 3.44 -0.97
N GLU A 69 -14.88 2.61 -0.54
CA GLU A 69 -13.57 3.03 -0.02
C GLU A 69 -12.45 2.92 -1.06
N MET A 70 -12.72 2.38 -2.26
CA MET A 70 -11.71 2.13 -3.29
C MET A 70 -10.77 3.32 -3.56
N GLU A 71 -11.31 4.53 -3.69
CA GLU A 71 -10.53 5.75 -3.90
C GLU A 71 -9.64 6.10 -2.68
N ILE A 72 -10.17 5.93 -1.47
CA ILE A 72 -9.48 6.18 -0.20
C ILE A 72 -8.37 5.14 0.03
N ASP A 73 -8.67 3.86 -0.18
CA ASP A 73 -7.71 2.76 -0.09
C ASP A 73 -6.56 2.95 -1.07
N THR A 74 -6.86 3.39 -2.29
CA THR A 74 -5.84 3.67 -3.31
C THR A 74 -4.94 4.84 -2.90
N ALA A 75 -5.51 5.92 -2.35
CA ALA A 75 -4.73 7.03 -1.83
C ALA A 75 -3.78 6.58 -0.70
N HIS A 76 -4.25 5.76 0.24
CA HIS A 76 -3.39 5.20 1.29
C HIS A 76 -2.31 4.26 0.75
N LEU A 77 -2.62 3.41 -0.23
CA LEU A 77 -1.63 2.56 -0.91
C LEU A 77 -0.50 3.40 -1.55
N ILE A 78 -0.81 4.56 -2.12
CA ILE A 78 0.20 5.49 -2.66
C ILE A 78 1.00 6.15 -1.54
N MET A 79 0.34 6.65 -0.50
CA MET A 79 1.01 7.32 0.63
C MET A 79 1.94 6.40 1.40
N ASP A 80 1.57 5.13 1.57
CA ASP A 80 2.41 4.09 2.18
C ASP A 80 3.52 3.62 1.22
N GLY A 81 3.49 4.06 -0.04
CA GLY A 81 4.45 3.71 -1.08
C GLY A 81 4.38 2.24 -1.48
N ALA A 82 3.18 1.65 -1.43
CA ALA A 82 2.86 0.34 -2.00
C ALA A 82 2.73 0.41 -3.51
N ILE A 83 2.19 1.51 -4.03
CA ILE A 83 2.07 1.81 -5.46
C ILE A 83 2.40 3.29 -5.73
N THR A 84 2.41 3.67 -7.01
CA THR A 84 2.61 5.01 -7.52
C THR A 84 1.40 5.48 -8.31
N LEU A 85 1.38 6.77 -8.69
CA LEU A 85 0.33 7.29 -9.58
C LEU A 85 0.37 6.65 -10.98
N ASP A 86 1.53 6.21 -11.44
CA ASP A 86 1.68 5.56 -12.75
C ASP A 86 0.96 4.20 -12.81
N ASP A 87 0.85 3.51 -11.67
CA ASP A 87 0.10 2.26 -11.53
C ASP A 87 -1.42 2.45 -11.73
N LEU A 88 -1.90 3.70 -11.74
CA LEU A 88 -3.30 4.04 -12.00
C LEU A 88 -3.60 4.38 -13.46
N SER A 89 -2.63 4.25 -14.38
CA SER A 89 -2.77 4.65 -15.79
C SER A 89 -3.92 3.96 -16.54
N ASP A 90 -4.26 2.73 -16.17
CA ASP A 90 -5.36 1.96 -16.75
C ASP A 90 -6.76 2.32 -16.18
N PHE A 91 -6.82 3.12 -15.11
CA PHE A 91 -8.06 3.56 -14.49
C PHE A 91 -8.65 4.78 -15.19
N SER A 92 -9.94 5.04 -14.97
CA SER A 92 -10.59 6.24 -15.48
C SER A 92 -9.93 7.53 -14.97
N LYS A 93 -10.01 8.59 -15.78
CA LYS A 93 -9.48 9.91 -15.39
C LYS A 93 -10.16 10.46 -14.14
N GLU A 94 -11.47 10.25 -14.00
CA GLU A 94 -12.25 10.63 -12.83
C GLU A 94 -11.74 9.95 -11.54
N PHE A 95 -11.41 8.66 -11.63
CA PHE A 95 -10.81 7.93 -10.52
C PHE A 95 -9.44 8.49 -10.15
N GLN A 96 -8.55 8.67 -11.13
CA GLN A 96 -7.21 9.23 -10.91
C GLN A 96 -7.27 10.63 -10.27
N ASP A 97 -8.16 11.50 -10.75
CA ASP A 97 -8.31 12.86 -10.22
C ASP A 97 -8.87 12.87 -8.79
N THR A 98 -9.78 11.94 -8.47
CA THR A 98 -10.31 11.76 -7.11
C THR A 98 -9.24 11.29 -6.15
N VAL A 99 -8.44 10.29 -6.54
CA VAL A 99 -7.31 9.78 -5.73
C VAL A 99 -6.28 10.88 -5.48
N ASN A 100 -5.91 11.65 -6.51
CA ASN A 100 -5.00 12.79 -6.35
C ASN A 100 -5.53 13.83 -5.35
N SER A 101 -6.81 14.18 -5.46
CA SER A 101 -7.46 15.12 -4.54
C SER A 101 -7.47 14.62 -3.08
N LEU A 102 -7.61 13.30 -2.87
CA LEU A 102 -7.53 12.69 -1.55
C LEU A 102 -6.10 12.75 -0.98
N ILE A 103 -5.10 12.44 -1.79
CA ILE A 103 -3.67 12.53 -1.39
C ILE A 103 -3.33 13.97 -0.98
N GLU A 104 -3.76 14.97 -1.75
CA GLU A 104 -3.55 16.38 -1.40
C GLU A 104 -4.22 16.78 -0.08
N ARG A 105 -5.37 16.17 0.25
CA ARG A 105 -6.12 16.44 1.48
C ARG A 105 -5.52 15.76 2.72
N PHE A 106 -4.82 14.65 2.54
CA PHE A 106 -4.20 13.91 3.65
C PHE A 106 -2.83 14.46 4.06
N ASN A 107 -2.21 15.29 3.22
CA ASN A 107 -1.00 16.06 3.50
C ASN A 107 -1.29 17.33 4.33
#